data_AF-A0A842LUE0-F1
#
_entry.id   AF-A0A842LUE0-F1
#
_cell.length_a   1.000
_cell.length_b   1.000
_cell.length_c   1.000
_cell.angle_alpha   90.00
_cell.angle_beta   90.00
_cell.angle_gamma   90.00
#
_symmetry.space_group_name_H-M   'P 1'
#
loop_
_entity.id
_entity.type
_entity.pdbx_description
1 polymer ?
#
loop_
_entity_poly.entity_id
_entity_poly.type
_entity_poly.pdbx_seq_one_letter_code
_entity_poly.pdbx_strand_id
1 'polypeptide(L)' 'MMNRLELARKFSESLNYPEIEKIILFGSVARGDDREGSDIDIIIISTKKTEIKDKV' A
#
# COMPACT_ATOMS: atom_id res chain seq x y z
N MET A 1 15.69 -13.18 3.94
CA MET A 1 14.76 -12.80 2.86
C MET A 1 13.66 -11.95 3.48
N MET A 2 13.40 -10.75 2.96
CA MET A 2 12.40 -9.83 3.49
C MET A 2 11.00 -10.37 3.19
N ASN A 3 10.14 -10.53 4.20
CA ASN A 3 8.74 -10.89 3.98
C ASN A 3 7.96 -9.63 3.55
N ARG A 4 7.70 -9.50 2.24
CA ARG A 4 7.02 -8.31 1.67
C ARG A 4 5.59 -8.15 2.18
N LEU A 5 4.87 -9.25 2.40
CA LEU A 5 3.53 -9.20 2.96
C LEU A 5 3.55 -8.65 4.39
N GLU A 6 4.51 -9.08 5.21
CA GLU A 6 4.68 -8.53 6.56
C GLU A 6 5.07 -7.05 6.54
N LEU A 7 5.94 -6.65 5.60
CA LEU A 7 6.31 -5.24 5.42
C LEU A 7 5.11 -4.39 5.02
N ALA A 8 4.29 -4.86 4.07
CA ALA A 8 3.08 -4.18 3.64
C ALA A 8 2.07 -4.04 4.80
N ARG A 9 1.93 -5.09 5.63
CA ARG A 9 1.11 -5.04 6.84
C ARG A 9 1.61 -3.98 7.82
N LYS A 10 2.91 -3.98 8.14
CA LYS A 10 3.52 -2.98 9.04
C LYS A 10 3.37 -1.55 8.51
N PHE A 11 3.54 -1.36 7.19
CA PHE A 11 3.30 -0.07 6.56
C PHE A 11 1.85 0.37 6.74
N SER A 12 0.88 -0.51 6.48
CA SER A 12 -0.54 -0.18 6.68
C SER A 12 -0.89 0.16 8.13
N GLU A 13 -0.31 -0.55 9.11
CA GLU A 13 -0.49 -0.29 10.53
C GLU A 13 0.13 1.03 10.99
N SER A 14 1.17 1.50 10.28
CA SER A 14 1.80 2.80 10.56
C SER A 14 0.98 4.00 10.06
N LEU A 15 0.03 3.79 9.15
CA LEU A 15 -0.82 4.84 8.60
C LEU A 15 -2.02 5.10 9.52
N ASN A 16 -1.83 5.99 10.50
CA ASN A 16 -2.89 6.40 11.42
C ASN A 16 -3.50 7.75 11.02
N TYR A 17 -4.26 7.75 9.92
CA TYR A 17 -4.93 8.93 9.39
C TYR A 17 -6.44 8.71 9.36
N PRO A 18 -7.25 9.55 10.03
CA PRO A 18 -8.70 9.37 10.11
C PRO A 18 -9.40 9.51 8.75
N GLU A 19 -8.78 10.16 7.78
CA GLU A 19 -9.31 10.30 6.43
C GLU A 19 -9.19 9.02 5.58
N ILE A 20 -8.27 8.11 5.92
CA ILE A 20 -8.08 6.86 5.18
C ILE A 20 -9.28 5.93 5.47
N GLU A 21 -10.03 5.61 4.42
CA GLU A 21 -11.15 4.67 4.50
C GLU A 21 -10.66 3.22 4.38
N LYS A 22 -9.74 2.97 3.45
CA LYS A 22 -9.27 1.63 3.11
C LYS A 22 -7.82 1.66 2.64
N ILE A 23 -7.09 0.61 3.00
CA ILE A 23 -5.76 0.29 2.48
C ILE A 23 -5.85 -1.08 1.85
N ILE A 24 -5.49 -1.20 0.58
CA ILE A 24 -5.63 -2.44 -0.19
C ILE A 24 -4.25 -2.81 -0.76
N LEU A 25 -3.78 -4.00 -0.42
CA LEU A 25 -2.61 -4.59 -1.06
C LEU A 25 -2.98 -5.05 -2.47
N PHE A 26 -2.15 -4.70 -3.44
CA PHE A 26 -2.34 -5.05 -4.84
C PHE A 26 -1.09 -5.71 -5.42
N GLY A 27 -1.13 -6.06 -6.71
CA GLY A 27 0.03 -6.54 -7.42
C GLY A 27 0.49 -7.95 -7.00
N SER A 28 1.77 -8.22 -7.21
CA SER A 28 2.33 -9.57 -7.07
C SER A 28 2.30 -10.11 -5.64
N VAL A 29 2.58 -9.25 -4.66
CA VAL A 29 2.55 -9.60 -3.24
C VAL A 29 1.14 -9.95 -2.78
N ALA A 30 0.11 -9.27 -3.30
CA ALA A 30 -1.29 -9.62 -3.00
C ALA A 30 -1.67 -11.02 -3.52
N ARG A 31 -1.13 -11.43 -4.66
CA ARG A 31 -1.40 -12.74 -5.28
C ARG A 31 -0.52 -13.86 -4.72
N GLY A 32 0.54 -13.53 -3.99
CA GLY A 32 1.54 -14.49 -3.53
C GLY A 32 2.45 -15.01 -4.64
N ASP A 33 2.58 -14.28 -5.75
CA ASP A 33 3.47 -14.61 -6.88
C ASP A 33 4.69 -13.68 -6.98
N ASP A 34 5.00 -12.95 -5.90
CA ASP A 34 6.15 -12.05 -5.82
C ASP A 34 7.48 -12.83 -5.88
N ARG A 35 8.48 -12.20 -6.49
CA ARG A 35 9.81 -12.75 -6.73
C ARG A 35 10.85 -11.88 -6.05
N GLU A 36 12.10 -12.35 -6.07
CA GLU A 36 13.21 -11.47 -5.71
C GLU A 36 13.19 -10.21 -6.61
N GLY A 37 13.34 -9.04 -5.98
CA GLY A 37 13.20 -7.75 -6.66
C GLY A 37 11.77 -7.24 -6.90
N SER A 38 10.70 -7.97 -6.56
CA SER A 38 9.34 -7.45 -6.69
C SER A 38 9.07 -6.23 -5.80
N ASP A 39 8.30 -5.28 -6.33
CA ASP A 39 7.76 -4.12 -5.61
C ASP A 39 6.52 -4.49 -4.77
N ILE A 40 6.09 -3.57 -3.90
CA ILE A 40 4.86 -3.67 -3.11
C ILE A 40 3.89 -2.58 -3.60
N ASP A 41 2.79 -2.99 -4.21
CA ASP A 41 1.75 -2.08 -4.70
C ASP A 41 0.65 -1.90 -3.65
N ILE A 42 0.35 -0.66 -3.26
CA ILE A 42 -0.70 -0.33 -2.28
C ILE A 42 -1.63 0.74 -2.83
N ILE A 43 -2.93 0.49 -2.73
CA ILE A 43 -3.98 1.48 -3.01
C ILE A 43 -4.51 2.01 -1.69
N ILE A 44 -4.58 3.33 -1.56
CA ILE A 44 -5.15 4.02 -0.39
C ILE A 44 -6.39 4.79 -0.86
N ILE A 45 -7.54 4.47 -0.26
CA ILE A 45 -8.80 5.19 -0.48
C ILE A 45 -9.01 6.13 0.70
N SER A 46 -9.25 7.41 0.42
CA SER A 46 -9.44 8.44 1.44
C SER A 46 -10.73 9.23 1.20
N THR A 47 -11.46 9.52 2.27
CA THR A 47 -12.61 10.45 2.28
C THR A 47 -12.21 11.85 1.84
N LYS A 48 -10.95 12.23 2.09
CA LYS A 48 -10.45 13.55 1.78
C LYS A 48 -10.05 13.57 0.31
N LYS A 49 -10.81 14.35 -0.46
CA LYS A 49 -10.35 14.81 -1.77
C LYS A 49 -9.21 15.79 -1.55
N THR A 50 -8.02 15.29 -1.32
CA THR A 50 -6.81 16.10 -1.42
C THR A 50 -6.73 16.54 -2.88
N GLU A 51 -6.48 17.83 -3.13
CA GLU A 51 -5.98 18.23 -4.44
C GLU A 51 -4.72 17.41 -4.68
N ILE A 52 -4.83 16.41 -5.53
CA ILE A 52 -3.69 15.62 -5.95
C ILE A 52 -2.80 16.61 -6.69
N LYS A 53 -1.78 17.12 -5.99
CA LYS A 53 -0.70 17.89 -6.61
C LYS A 53 0.23 16.91 -7.33
N ASP A 54 -0.30 16.09 -8.22
CA ASP A 54 0.53 15.28 -9.10
C ASP A 54 1.16 16.24 -10.09
N LYS A 55 2.43 16.56 -9.83
CA LYS A 55 3.38 16.91 -10.87
C LYS A 55 3.76 15.60 -11.54
N VAL A 56 3.06 15.25 -12.63
CA VAL A 56 3.68 14.43 -13.68
C VAL A 56 4.51 15.35 -14.55
#